data_AF-A0A9D8SB57-F1
#
_entry.id   AF-A0A9D8SB57-F1
#
_cell.length_a   1.000
_cell.length_b   1.000
_cell.length_c   1.000
_cell.angle_alpha   90.00
_cell.angle_beta   90.00
_cell.angle_gamma   90.00
#
_symmetry.space_group_name_H-M   'P 1'
#
loop_
_entity.id
_entity.type
_entity.pdbx_description
1 polymer ?
#
loop_
_entity_poly.entity_id
_entity_poly.type
_entity_poly.pdbx_seq_one_letter_code
_entity_poly.pdbx_strand_id
1 'polypeptide(L)'
;TVTLDNLTAVFNPPAQVSGLSGTTFDVPVYITGWNNESGYKLIDMIVSVPEGITVAEVTEVSGLTGGELEYSFEKETGKLRVVYFDSNNNNDLTITSDSFDGMNELFNIKFKVEDVKSSAVYIGISGMSVKFHSDSTADDSMIVVNTDSANGNVAIVYGVSFSAVCLYTGDDVDLIPKTKKAVAISVTDITAGDKIVYFDGTNEIEFKYSAEITEKTGIASYVALVDSSIAMENFVKIENYDINIDEDASTVIFGDSNADGVINAQDALAAVDFWLRKGDAPTDDQILAVNVNSDSRINTFDALGIVEHFVNGSEYGVITKAATLNSDNQ
;
A
#
# COMPACT_ATOMS: atom_id res chain seq x y z
N THR A 1 34.90 3.28 4.06
CA THR A 1 33.94 4.33 4.42
C THR A 1 32.61 3.81 4.00
N VAL A 2 31.83 3.27 4.95
CA VAL A 2 30.45 2.88 4.66
C VAL A 2 29.73 4.19 4.42
N THR A 3 29.36 4.48 3.17
CA THR A 3 28.31 5.45 2.91
C THR A 3 27.09 4.90 3.64
N LEU A 4 26.71 5.52 4.75
CA LEU A 4 25.40 5.30 5.33
C LEU A 4 24.41 5.66 4.23
N ASP A 5 23.69 4.67 3.72
CA ASP A 5 22.57 4.93 2.83
C ASP A 5 21.62 5.87 3.57
N ASN A 6 21.25 6.97 2.93
CA ASN A 6 20.38 7.97 3.55
C ASN A 6 18.99 7.34 3.74
N LEU A 7 18.71 6.88 4.95
CA LEU A 7 17.39 6.37 5.31
C LEU A 7 16.33 7.42 4.97
N THR A 8 15.30 7.03 4.23
CA THR A 8 14.19 7.89 3.85
C THR A 8 12.88 7.23 4.24
N ALA A 9 12.00 7.98 4.90
CA ALA A 9 10.66 7.53 5.23
C ALA A 9 9.71 7.78 4.06
N VAL A 10 8.77 6.88 3.84
CA VAL A 10 7.66 7.04 2.91
C VAL A 10 6.37 6.90 3.70
N PHE A 11 5.48 7.89 3.54
CA PHE A 11 4.20 7.97 4.21
C PHE A 11 3.22 8.64 3.26
N ASN A 12 2.37 7.83 2.63
CA ASN A 12 1.45 8.27 1.60
C ASN A 12 0.02 8.00 2.08
N PRO A 13 -0.63 8.97 2.73
CA PRO A 13 -2.02 8.81 3.12
C PRO A 13 -2.92 8.70 1.87
N PRO A 14 -4.13 8.16 1.99
CA PRO A 14 -5.04 8.09 0.86
C PRO A 14 -5.40 9.49 0.33
N ALA A 15 -5.57 9.62 -0.98
CA ALA A 15 -5.95 10.86 -1.64
C ALA A 15 -7.23 11.50 -1.06
N GLN A 16 -8.20 10.68 -0.67
CA GLN A 16 -9.44 11.14 -0.07
C GLN A 16 -10.02 10.10 0.89
N VAL A 17 -10.79 10.58 1.87
CA VAL A 17 -11.52 9.76 2.83
C VAL A 17 -12.91 10.35 3.07
N SER A 18 -13.84 9.49 3.48
CA SER A 18 -15.16 9.96 3.91
C SER A 18 -15.05 10.86 5.15
N GLY A 19 -15.74 11.99 5.11
CA GLY A 19 -15.85 12.94 6.21
C GLY A 19 -16.86 12.54 7.28
N LEU A 20 -17.48 11.35 7.17
CA LEU A 20 -18.37 10.82 8.20
C LEU A 20 -17.60 10.53 9.49
N SER A 21 -18.16 10.96 10.62
CA SER A 21 -17.57 10.70 11.93
C SER A 21 -17.54 9.20 12.21
N GLY A 22 -16.38 8.69 12.64
CA GLY A 22 -16.13 7.27 12.87
C GLY A 22 -15.50 6.55 11.68
N THR A 23 -15.44 7.14 10.49
CA THR A 23 -14.70 6.59 9.35
C THR A 23 -13.24 6.37 9.73
N THR A 24 -12.71 5.18 9.42
CA THR A 24 -11.30 4.86 9.58
C THR A 24 -10.60 4.77 8.25
N PHE A 25 -9.30 5.01 8.25
CA PHE A 25 -8.40 4.74 7.13
C PHE A 25 -7.01 4.44 7.67
N ASP A 26 -6.25 3.71 6.90
CA ASP A 26 -4.95 3.17 7.28
C ASP A 26 -3.86 3.79 6.40
N VAL A 27 -2.72 4.12 7.02
CA VAL A 27 -1.56 4.65 6.29
C VAL A 27 -0.32 3.86 6.67
N PRO A 28 0.21 3.05 5.74
CA PRO A 28 1.46 2.35 5.96
C PRO A 28 2.66 3.29 5.99
N VAL A 29 3.62 2.97 6.85
CA VAL A 29 4.90 3.67 7.01
C VAL A 29 5.99 2.77 6.46
N TYR A 30 6.70 3.24 5.44
CA TYR A 30 7.85 2.55 4.88
C TYR A 30 9.16 3.29 5.14
N ILE A 31 10.26 2.55 5.05
CA ILE A 31 11.62 3.08 5.07
C ILE A 31 12.44 2.49 3.92
N THR A 32 13.24 3.33 3.28
CA THR A 32 14.22 2.91 2.26
C THR A 32 15.65 3.01 2.78
N GLY A 33 16.56 2.26 2.16
CA GLY A 33 17.97 2.21 2.57
C GLY A 33 18.23 1.40 3.84
N TRP A 34 17.25 0.60 4.30
CA TRP A 34 17.42 -0.25 5.46
C TRP A 34 18.47 -1.33 5.22
N ASN A 35 19.33 -1.55 6.21
CA ASN A 35 20.35 -2.60 6.20
C ASN A 35 20.38 -3.31 7.56
N ASN A 36 19.97 -4.59 7.58
CA ASN A 36 19.93 -5.44 8.77
C ASN A 36 21.28 -5.64 9.45
N GLU A 37 22.40 -5.40 8.77
CA GLU A 37 23.75 -5.52 9.33
C GLU A 37 24.23 -4.26 10.08
N SER A 38 23.41 -3.20 10.10
CA SER A 38 23.82 -1.90 10.66
C SER A 38 23.80 -1.84 12.19
N GLY A 39 23.12 -2.78 12.86
CA GLY A 39 22.98 -2.78 14.32
C GLY A 39 22.01 -1.71 14.85
N TYR A 40 20.94 -1.42 14.12
CA TYR A 40 19.88 -0.50 14.55
C TYR A 40 19.23 -1.02 15.85
N LYS A 41 19.02 -0.15 16.83
CA LYS A 41 18.46 -0.52 18.16
C LYS A 41 17.08 0.03 18.45
N LEU A 42 16.76 1.20 17.88
CA LEU A 42 15.54 1.91 18.20
C LEU A 42 15.07 2.75 17.03
N ILE A 43 13.79 2.65 16.69
CA ILE A 43 13.10 3.59 15.80
C ILE A 43 12.31 4.58 16.67
N ASP A 44 12.41 5.87 16.37
CA ASP A 44 11.67 6.96 17.02
C ASP A 44 11.04 7.84 15.93
N MET A 45 9.72 7.94 15.93
CA MET A 45 8.95 8.63 14.90
C MET A 45 7.87 9.53 15.51
N ILE A 46 7.69 10.71 14.91
CA ILE A 46 6.65 11.67 15.29
C ILE A 46 5.80 12.00 14.06
N VAL A 47 4.52 11.68 14.12
CA VAL A 47 3.53 12.02 13.08
C VAL A 47 2.71 13.23 13.52
N SER A 48 2.52 14.18 12.60
CA SER A 48 1.58 15.30 12.78
C SER A 48 0.20 14.86 12.33
N VAL A 49 -0.75 14.90 13.26
CA VAL A 49 -2.15 14.55 13.06
C VAL A 49 -2.99 15.82 13.18
N PRO A 50 -3.77 16.17 12.15
CA PRO A 50 -4.54 17.40 12.10
C PRO A 50 -5.77 17.36 13.02
N GLU A 51 -6.31 18.54 13.34
CA GLU A 51 -7.56 18.65 14.10
C GLU A 51 -8.70 17.93 13.39
N GLY A 52 -9.56 17.26 14.17
CA GLY A 52 -10.67 16.47 13.63
C GLY A 52 -10.29 15.05 13.22
N ILE A 53 -9.00 14.68 13.27
CA ILE A 53 -8.52 13.30 13.10
C ILE A 53 -7.93 12.79 14.43
N THR A 54 -8.11 11.51 14.70
CA THR A 54 -7.48 10.80 15.83
C THR A 54 -6.75 9.56 15.35
N VAL A 55 -5.87 9.02 16.20
CA VAL A 55 -5.21 7.73 15.97
C VAL A 55 -6.02 6.66 16.70
N ALA A 56 -6.54 5.69 15.94
CA ALA A 56 -7.26 4.54 16.49
C ALA A 56 -6.29 3.44 16.93
N GLU A 57 -5.24 3.20 16.13
CA GLU A 57 -4.31 2.10 16.34
C GLU A 57 -2.99 2.36 15.61
N VAL A 58 -1.89 1.82 16.13
CA VAL A 58 -0.64 1.63 15.40
C VAL A 58 -0.25 0.17 15.56
N THR A 59 0.09 -0.48 14.45
CA THR A 59 0.53 -1.89 14.43
C THR A 59 1.88 -2.01 13.73
N GLU A 60 2.77 -2.84 14.25
CA GLU A 60 3.98 -3.26 13.55
C GLU A 60 3.66 -4.31 12.47
N VAL A 61 4.45 -4.34 11.40
CA VAL A 61 4.38 -5.43 10.43
C VAL A 61 5.10 -6.67 10.94
N SER A 62 4.62 -7.85 10.53
CA SER A 62 5.21 -9.14 10.93
C SER A 62 6.70 -9.29 10.55
N GLY A 63 7.14 -8.58 9.50
CA GLY A 63 8.53 -8.57 9.05
C GLY A 63 9.48 -7.76 9.93
N LEU A 64 8.99 -6.84 10.76
CA LEU A 64 9.81 -6.02 11.64
C LEU A 64 10.03 -6.76 12.97
N THR A 65 11.28 -7.07 13.27
CA THR A 65 11.64 -7.92 14.43
C THR A 65 12.75 -7.28 15.27
N GLY A 66 12.95 -7.83 16.48
CA GLY A 66 13.99 -7.39 17.40
C GLY A 66 13.58 -6.24 18.32
N GLY A 67 12.30 -5.89 18.37
CA GLY A 67 11.77 -4.90 19.31
C GLY A 67 10.29 -5.10 19.63
N GLU A 68 9.75 -4.18 20.41
CA GLU A 68 8.34 -4.08 20.79
C GLU A 68 7.84 -2.68 20.43
N LEU A 69 6.60 -2.59 19.92
CA LEU A 69 5.96 -1.34 19.55
C LEU A 69 5.36 -0.63 20.77
N GLU A 70 5.68 0.64 20.93
CA GLU A 70 5.10 1.53 21.93
C GLU A 70 4.69 2.86 21.26
N TYR A 71 3.50 3.36 21.56
CA TYR A 71 3.06 4.64 20.99
C TYR A 71 2.10 5.42 21.89
N SER A 72 2.03 6.73 21.66
CA SER A 72 1.08 7.62 22.34
C SER A 72 0.65 8.76 21.43
N PHE A 73 -0.65 9.04 21.40
CA PHE A 73 -1.22 10.17 20.67
C PHE A 73 -1.67 11.27 21.64
N GLU A 74 -1.04 12.45 21.53
CA GLU A 74 -1.37 13.63 22.31
C GLU A 74 -2.32 14.55 21.52
N LYS A 75 -3.62 14.46 21.84
CA LYS A 75 -4.67 15.21 21.12
C LYS A 75 -4.49 16.74 21.17
N GLU A 76 -3.92 17.27 22.26
CA GLU A 76 -3.71 18.72 22.42
C GLU A 76 -2.67 19.29 21.46
N THR A 77 -1.64 18.51 21.13
CA THR A 77 -0.55 18.93 20.23
C THR A 77 -0.71 18.36 18.82
N GLY A 78 -1.62 17.40 18.63
CA GLY A 78 -1.77 16.68 17.37
C GLY A 78 -0.54 15.83 17.04
N LYS A 79 0.19 15.35 18.06
CA LYS A 79 1.41 14.56 17.85
C LYS A 79 1.19 13.11 18.25
N LEU A 80 1.36 12.22 17.28
CA LEU A 80 1.56 10.80 17.54
C LEU A 80 3.06 10.54 17.66
N ARG A 81 3.48 9.90 18.75
CA ARG A 81 4.85 9.44 18.95
C ARG A 81 4.84 7.92 18.91
N VAL A 82 5.72 7.35 18.10
CA VAL A 82 5.89 5.90 17.92
C VAL A 82 7.34 5.57 18.21
N VAL A 83 7.56 4.55 19.03
CA VAL A 83 8.87 4.01 19.35
C VAL A 83 8.84 2.51 19.16
N TYR A 84 9.89 1.95 18.56
CA TYR A 84 10.07 0.51 18.44
C TYR A 84 11.47 0.12 18.88
N PHE A 85 11.57 -0.70 19.93
CA PHE A 85 12.85 -1.13 20.51
C PHE A 85 12.67 -2.35 21.42
N ASP A 86 13.74 -3.10 21.69
CA ASP A 86 13.72 -4.14 22.70
C ASP A 86 14.12 -3.57 24.07
N SER A 87 13.12 -3.36 24.93
CA SER A 87 13.31 -2.84 26.28
C SER A 87 13.99 -3.81 27.24
N ASN A 88 14.08 -5.09 26.87
CA ASN A 88 14.51 -6.17 27.76
C ASN A 88 15.94 -6.64 27.46
N ASN A 89 16.29 -6.80 26.18
CA ASN A 89 17.56 -7.39 25.76
C ASN A 89 18.40 -6.50 24.83
N ASN A 90 17.87 -5.36 24.37
CA ASN A 90 18.59 -4.47 23.45
C ASN A 90 19.07 -5.19 22.17
N ASN A 91 18.19 -6.03 21.60
CA ASN A 91 18.44 -6.72 20.33
C ASN A 91 18.59 -5.72 19.16
N ASP A 92 19.23 -6.18 18.07
CA ASP A 92 19.23 -5.44 16.81
C ASP A 92 17.85 -5.57 16.14
N LEU A 93 17.39 -4.48 15.56
CA LEU A 93 16.17 -4.44 14.77
C LEU A 93 16.47 -4.96 13.37
N THR A 94 15.62 -5.85 12.86
CA THR A 94 15.75 -6.38 11.50
C THR A 94 14.41 -6.41 10.78
N ILE A 95 14.45 -6.29 9.47
CA ILE A 95 13.29 -6.44 8.58
C ILE A 95 13.53 -7.70 7.75
N THR A 96 12.61 -8.67 7.85
CA THR A 96 12.72 -9.97 7.17
C THR A 96 11.78 -10.09 5.97
N SER A 97 10.84 -9.17 5.81
CA SER A 97 10.00 -9.07 4.62
C SER A 97 10.78 -8.49 3.46
N ASP A 98 10.50 -8.94 2.24
CA ASP A 98 11.10 -8.38 1.04
C ASP A 98 10.64 -6.94 0.81
N SER A 99 11.52 -6.12 0.22
CA SER A 99 11.21 -4.71 -0.09
C SER A 99 10.63 -4.58 -1.49
N PHE A 100 9.58 -3.79 -1.65
CA PHE A 100 9.12 -3.35 -2.97
C PHE A 100 9.74 -2.00 -3.33
N ASP A 101 10.48 -1.92 -4.44
CA ASP A 101 11.19 -0.69 -4.86
C ASP A 101 12.08 -0.08 -3.74
N GLY A 102 12.70 -0.96 -2.95
CA GLY A 102 13.52 -0.58 -1.79
C GLY A 102 12.73 -0.08 -0.57
N MET A 103 11.39 -0.04 -0.63
CA MET A 103 10.51 0.30 0.49
C MET A 103 10.28 -0.92 1.37
N ASN A 104 10.71 -0.82 2.63
CA ASN A 104 10.46 -1.81 3.67
C ASN A 104 9.40 -1.25 4.61
N GLU A 105 8.32 -1.99 4.84
CA GLU A 105 7.29 -1.53 5.76
C GLU A 105 7.73 -1.66 7.21
N LEU A 106 7.31 -0.73 8.05
CA LEU A 106 7.58 -0.72 9.48
C LEU A 106 6.30 -0.85 10.30
N PHE A 107 5.35 0.03 10.02
CA PHE A 107 4.13 0.17 10.80
C PHE A 107 2.95 0.47 9.88
N ASN A 108 1.75 0.15 10.34
CA ASN A 108 0.51 0.70 9.81
C ASN A 108 -0.15 1.57 10.88
N ILE A 109 -0.60 2.78 10.49
CA ILE A 109 -1.25 3.73 11.39
C ILE A 109 -2.72 3.87 10.95
N LYS A 110 -3.62 3.41 11.82
CA LYS A 110 -5.06 3.56 11.63
C LYS A 110 -5.53 4.89 12.20
N PHE A 111 -5.98 5.75 11.32
CA PHE A 111 -6.61 7.02 11.67
C PHE A 111 -8.12 6.90 11.71
N LYS A 112 -8.75 7.81 12.44
CA LYS A 112 -10.21 7.91 12.53
C LYS A 112 -10.67 9.36 12.43
N VAL A 113 -11.62 9.59 11.53
CA VAL A 113 -12.30 10.87 11.33
C VAL A 113 -13.25 11.11 12.50
N GLU A 114 -13.11 12.26 13.17
CA GLU A 114 -13.97 12.67 14.28
C GLU A 114 -14.86 13.84 13.86
N ASP A 115 -14.28 15.02 13.72
CA ASP A 115 -14.98 16.27 13.38
C ASP A 115 -14.06 17.19 12.58
N VAL A 116 -13.88 16.88 11.30
CA VAL A 116 -13.03 17.67 10.41
C VAL A 116 -13.83 18.82 9.82
N LYS A 117 -13.36 20.06 10.02
CA LYS A 117 -14.02 21.27 9.52
C LYS A 117 -13.55 21.70 8.13
N SER A 118 -12.37 21.24 7.72
CA SER A 118 -11.74 21.58 6.45
C SER A 118 -12.10 20.57 5.36
N SER A 119 -12.10 20.99 4.09
CA SER A 119 -12.29 20.09 2.95
C SER A 119 -11.08 19.21 2.63
N ALA A 120 -9.96 19.46 3.30
CA ALA A 120 -8.75 18.64 3.23
C ALA A 120 -7.95 18.80 4.52
N VAL A 121 -7.16 17.78 4.84
CA VAL A 121 -6.26 17.78 5.99
C VAL A 121 -4.88 17.31 5.59
N TYR A 122 -3.86 17.79 6.29
CA TYR A 122 -2.46 17.42 6.06
C TYR A 122 -1.99 16.47 7.16
N ILE A 123 -1.45 15.32 6.76
CA ILE A 123 -0.90 14.30 7.66
C ILE A 123 0.51 13.98 7.19
N GLY A 124 1.45 13.83 8.11
CA GLY A 124 2.80 13.46 7.73
C GLY A 124 3.75 13.21 8.90
N ILE A 125 4.83 12.50 8.61
CA ILE A 125 5.93 12.28 9.54
C ILE A 125 6.68 13.60 9.68
N SER A 126 6.64 14.18 10.88
CA SER A 126 7.33 15.44 11.21
C SER A 126 8.73 15.24 11.78
N GLY A 127 9.12 14.01 12.06
CA GLY A 127 10.48 13.66 12.47
C GLY A 127 10.61 12.16 12.65
N MET A 128 11.75 11.60 12.25
CA MET A 128 12.05 10.20 12.45
C MET A 128 13.56 10.01 12.61
N SER A 129 13.97 9.11 13.49
CA SER A 129 15.36 8.74 13.70
C SER A 129 15.50 7.26 14.01
N VAL A 130 16.63 6.69 13.62
CA VAL A 130 17.04 5.33 13.99
C VAL A 130 18.30 5.45 14.83
N LYS A 131 18.30 4.86 16.03
CA LYS A 131 19.39 4.99 17.01
C LYS A 131 20.18 3.69 17.13
N PHE A 132 21.48 3.81 17.38
CA PHE A 132 22.39 2.68 17.59
C PHE A 132 22.75 2.47 19.07
N HIS A 133 22.76 3.53 19.87
CA HIS A 133 23.06 3.47 21.31
C HIS A 133 22.56 4.71 22.06
N SER A 134 22.71 4.72 23.39
CA SER A 134 22.19 5.77 24.27
C SER A 134 23.06 7.01 24.42
N ASP A 135 24.35 6.95 24.04
CA ASP A 135 25.23 8.13 24.08
C ASP A 135 24.87 9.12 22.97
N SER A 136 23.98 10.07 23.28
CA SER A 136 23.52 11.12 22.36
C SER A 136 24.61 12.11 21.93
N THR A 137 25.83 12.02 22.50
CA THR A 137 26.94 12.92 22.16
C THR A 137 27.87 12.34 21.10
N ALA A 138 27.75 11.05 20.78
CA ALA A 138 28.52 10.44 19.70
C ALA A 138 27.95 10.80 18.33
N ASP A 139 28.84 11.05 17.37
CA ASP A 139 28.49 11.42 15.99
C ASP A 139 27.74 10.30 15.24
N ASP A 140 27.88 9.05 15.69
CA ASP A 140 27.24 7.85 15.15
C ASP A 140 26.09 7.34 16.03
N SER A 141 25.58 8.17 16.95
CA SER A 141 24.51 7.76 17.87
C SER A 141 23.17 7.47 17.20
N MET A 142 22.88 8.18 16.10
CA MET A 142 21.64 8.01 15.33
C MET A 142 21.77 8.45 13.88
N ILE A 143 20.91 7.91 13.03
CA ILE A 143 20.58 8.44 11.71
C ILE A 143 19.29 9.24 11.84
N VAL A 144 19.32 10.50 11.40
CA VAL A 144 18.08 11.26 11.17
C VAL A 144 17.53 10.83 9.81
N VAL A 145 16.33 10.26 9.82
CA VAL A 145 15.68 9.76 8.61
C VAL A 145 15.11 10.94 7.83
N ASN A 146 15.32 10.95 6.51
CA ASN A 146 14.72 11.96 5.63
C ASN A 146 13.19 11.78 5.60
N THR A 147 12.45 12.83 5.94
CA THR A 147 10.98 12.83 6.02
C THR A 147 10.34 13.91 5.14
N ASP A 148 11.12 14.57 4.28
CA ASP A 148 10.68 15.74 3.52
C ASP A 148 9.48 15.45 2.62
N SER A 149 9.38 14.23 2.08
CA SER A 149 8.26 13.75 1.25
C SER A 149 7.32 12.78 1.98
N ALA A 150 7.52 12.53 3.27
CA ALA A 150 6.74 11.58 4.05
C ALA A 150 5.45 12.23 4.58
N ASN A 151 4.63 12.74 3.67
CA ASN A 151 3.41 13.49 3.97
C ASN A 151 2.42 13.47 2.81
N GLY A 152 1.17 13.82 3.09
CA GLY A 152 0.15 14.00 2.05
C GLY A 152 -1.05 14.82 2.50
N ASN A 153 -1.76 15.35 1.51
CA ASN A 153 -3.05 15.99 1.70
C ASN A 153 -4.16 14.97 1.47
N VAL A 154 -5.05 14.84 2.43
CA VAL A 154 -6.22 13.95 2.37
C VAL A 154 -7.46 14.81 2.17
N ALA A 155 -8.12 14.68 1.02
CA ALA A 155 -9.41 15.33 0.79
C ALA A 155 -10.50 14.70 1.67
N ILE A 156 -11.34 15.54 2.26
CA ILE A 156 -12.49 15.12 3.05
C ILE A 156 -13.73 15.24 2.19
N VAL A 157 -14.30 14.11 1.82
CA VAL A 157 -15.44 14.02 0.89
C VAL A 157 -16.68 13.48 1.60
N TYR A 158 -17.85 13.88 1.13
CA TYR A 158 -19.13 13.35 1.61
C TYR A 158 -19.90 12.77 0.43
N GLY A 159 -20.30 11.51 0.55
CA GLY A 159 -20.83 10.71 -0.54
C GLY A 159 -19.75 9.93 -1.27
N VAL A 160 -20.21 9.22 -2.30
CA VAL A 160 -19.34 8.41 -3.15
C VAL A 160 -18.35 9.31 -3.88
N SER A 161 -17.07 8.94 -3.82
CA SER A 161 -15.98 9.55 -4.56
C SER A 161 -14.94 8.49 -4.91
N PHE A 162 -14.22 8.72 -6.00
CA PHE A 162 -13.24 7.78 -6.55
C PHE A 162 -11.83 8.37 -6.56
N SER A 163 -10.86 7.57 -6.13
CA SER A 163 -9.42 7.80 -6.33
C SER A 163 -8.87 6.68 -7.20
N ALA A 164 -7.85 6.94 -8.01
CA ALA A 164 -7.31 5.93 -8.90
C ALA A 164 -5.78 6.00 -9.03
N VAL A 165 -5.13 4.85 -9.17
CA VAL A 165 -3.70 4.70 -9.46
C VAL A 165 -3.50 3.69 -10.59
N CYS A 166 -2.54 3.96 -11.46
CA CYS A 166 -2.08 2.95 -12.41
C CYS A 166 -1.06 2.05 -11.72
N LEU A 167 -1.40 0.76 -11.63
CA LEU A 167 -0.50 -0.24 -11.05
C LEU A 167 0.62 -0.53 -12.05
N TYR A 168 0.27 -0.85 -13.29
CA TYR A 168 1.26 -1.06 -14.35
C TYR A 168 0.63 -0.88 -15.72
N THR A 169 1.44 -0.65 -16.75
CA THR A 169 1.03 -0.60 -18.16
C THR A 169 1.91 -1.55 -18.93
N GLY A 170 1.32 -2.49 -19.67
CA GLY A 170 2.10 -3.48 -20.42
C GLY A 170 3.09 -2.83 -21.38
N ASP A 171 4.14 -3.57 -21.73
CA ASP A 171 5.21 -3.06 -22.61
C ASP A 171 5.45 -3.95 -23.85
N ASP A 172 4.58 -4.94 -24.09
CA ASP A 172 4.71 -5.98 -25.13
C ASP A 172 5.98 -6.86 -25.03
N VAL A 173 6.77 -6.75 -23.95
CA VAL A 173 7.98 -7.57 -23.79
C VAL A 173 7.61 -9.00 -23.40
N ASP A 174 6.63 -9.14 -22.50
CA ASP A 174 6.14 -10.44 -22.04
C ASP A 174 4.62 -10.58 -22.28
N LEU A 175 3.87 -11.12 -21.31
CA LEU A 175 2.48 -11.54 -21.50
C LEU A 175 1.46 -10.41 -21.38
N ILE A 176 1.86 -9.24 -20.89
CA ILE A 176 0.97 -8.09 -20.73
C ILE A 176 1.08 -7.20 -21.98
N PRO A 177 0.02 -7.09 -22.80
CA PRO A 177 0.04 -6.25 -23.98
C PRO A 177 0.15 -4.77 -23.62
N LYS A 178 0.85 -3.97 -24.43
CA LYS A 178 0.93 -2.51 -24.23
C LYS A 178 -0.40 -1.79 -24.32
N THR A 179 -1.39 -2.43 -24.93
CA THR A 179 -2.76 -1.92 -25.03
C THR A 179 -3.52 -2.08 -23.72
N LYS A 180 -2.93 -2.71 -22.70
CA LYS A 180 -3.55 -2.97 -21.40
C LYS A 180 -2.79 -2.27 -20.28
N LYS A 181 -3.53 -1.82 -19.27
CA LYS A 181 -2.98 -1.36 -17.99
C LYS A 181 -3.85 -1.81 -16.84
N ALA A 182 -3.25 -2.06 -15.69
CA ALA A 182 -3.98 -2.33 -14.47
C ALA A 182 -4.21 -1.02 -13.71
N VAL A 183 -5.44 -0.82 -13.26
CA VAL A 183 -5.86 0.34 -12.47
C VAL A 183 -6.47 -0.16 -11.17
N ALA A 184 -6.04 0.41 -10.05
CA ALA A 184 -6.74 0.29 -8.79
C ALA A 184 -7.54 1.57 -8.53
N ILE A 185 -8.75 1.40 -8.02
CA ILE A 185 -9.58 2.49 -7.50
C ILE A 185 -9.89 2.26 -6.02
N SER A 186 -10.04 3.35 -5.28
CA SER A 186 -10.62 3.34 -3.93
C SER A 186 -11.86 4.22 -3.90
N VAL A 187 -12.89 3.75 -3.18
CA VAL A 187 -14.23 4.34 -3.21
C VAL A 187 -14.71 4.64 -1.81
N THR A 188 -15.15 5.88 -1.59
CA THR A 188 -15.69 6.33 -0.29
C THR A 188 -17.20 6.05 -0.19
N ASP A 189 -17.71 5.94 1.03
CA ASP A 189 -19.15 5.86 1.34
C ASP A 189 -19.91 4.75 0.60
N ILE A 190 -19.28 3.59 0.43
CA ILE A 190 -19.89 2.35 -0.07
C ILE A 190 -19.65 1.18 0.91
N THR A 191 -20.36 0.07 0.73
CA THR A 191 -20.01 -1.18 1.42
C THR A 191 -18.89 -1.87 0.65
N ALA A 192 -17.84 -2.29 1.35
CA ALA A 192 -16.76 -3.05 0.73
C ALA A 192 -17.32 -4.35 0.13
N GLY A 193 -17.05 -4.58 -1.16
CA GLY A 193 -17.56 -5.73 -1.90
C GLY A 193 -18.76 -5.44 -2.79
N ASP A 194 -19.41 -4.27 -2.67
CA ASP A 194 -20.47 -3.86 -3.61
C ASP A 194 -19.94 -3.86 -5.05
N LYS A 195 -20.74 -4.29 -6.02
CA LYS A 195 -20.33 -4.37 -7.43
C LYS A 195 -20.16 -2.99 -8.05
N ILE A 196 -19.04 -2.80 -8.75
CA ILE A 196 -18.69 -1.55 -9.43
C ILE A 196 -18.43 -1.82 -10.92
N VAL A 197 -19.16 -1.11 -11.78
CA VAL A 197 -18.98 -1.16 -13.23
C VAL A 197 -18.63 0.23 -13.74
N TYR A 198 -17.51 0.34 -14.45
CA TYR A 198 -17.11 1.55 -15.16
C TYR A 198 -17.73 1.57 -16.56
N PHE A 199 -18.32 2.70 -16.94
CA PHE A 199 -18.82 2.96 -18.28
C PHE A 199 -18.58 4.40 -18.73
N ASP A 200 -17.80 4.59 -19.79
CA ASP A 200 -17.51 5.92 -20.37
C ASP A 200 -18.26 6.23 -21.67
N GLY A 201 -19.33 5.47 -21.95
CA GLY A 201 -20.06 5.54 -23.21
C GLY A 201 -19.54 4.57 -24.28
N THR A 202 -18.32 4.04 -24.13
CA THR A 202 -17.70 3.10 -25.10
C THR A 202 -17.24 1.82 -24.43
N ASN A 203 -16.56 1.93 -23.30
CA ASN A 203 -15.97 0.81 -22.57
C ASN A 203 -16.84 0.49 -21.36
N GLU A 204 -17.23 -0.77 -21.21
CA GLU A 204 -17.89 -1.30 -20.01
C GLU A 204 -16.94 -2.28 -19.32
N ILE A 205 -16.58 -2.00 -18.08
CA ILE A 205 -15.53 -2.71 -17.35
C ILE A 205 -16.00 -2.98 -15.92
N GLU A 206 -16.10 -4.25 -15.53
CA GLU A 206 -16.31 -4.63 -14.13
C GLU A 206 -15.00 -4.50 -13.36
N PHE A 207 -15.05 -3.77 -12.25
CA PHE A 207 -13.95 -3.65 -11.30
C PHE A 207 -14.06 -4.75 -10.24
N LYS A 208 -12.97 -5.49 -10.03
CA LYS A 208 -12.90 -6.61 -9.08
C LYS A 208 -12.52 -6.12 -7.70
N TYR A 209 -13.25 -6.54 -6.68
CA TYR A 209 -12.93 -6.21 -5.30
C TYR A 209 -11.59 -6.85 -4.88
N SER A 210 -10.73 -6.06 -4.22
CA SER A 210 -9.49 -6.52 -3.60
C SER A 210 -9.57 -6.34 -2.09
N ALA A 211 -9.71 -7.46 -1.37
CA ALA A 211 -9.69 -7.47 0.09
C ALA A 211 -8.32 -7.00 0.62
N GLU A 212 -7.23 -7.45 0.00
CA GLU A 212 -5.86 -7.11 0.41
C GLU A 212 -5.59 -5.59 0.40
N ILE A 213 -5.95 -4.90 -0.69
CA ILE A 213 -5.80 -3.43 -0.77
C ILE A 213 -6.74 -2.73 0.22
N THR A 214 -7.96 -3.26 0.38
CA THR A 214 -8.95 -2.69 1.31
C THR A 214 -8.50 -2.79 2.76
N GLU A 215 -7.96 -3.94 3.17
CA GLU A 215 -7.39 -4.14 4.50
C GLU A 215 -6.17 -3.25 4.74
N LYS A 216 -5.34 -3.05 3.70
CA LYS A 216 -4.14 -2.22 3.77
C LYS A 216 -4.43 -0.73 3.95
N THR A 217 -5.48 -0.23 3.31
CA THR A 217 -5.80 1.21 3.24
C THR A 217 -6.97 1.62 4.12
N GLY A 218 -7.78 0.65 4.58
CA GLY A 218 -9.04 0.89 5.26
C GLY A 218 -10.15 1.44 4.35
N ILE A 219 -9.94 1.47 3.02
CA ILE A 219 -10.89 2.03 2.04
C ILE A 219 -11.24 0.95 1.01
N ALA A 220 -12.53 0.79 0.72
CA ALA A 220 -13.03 -0.18 -0.26
C ALA A 220 -12.32 0.01 -1.62
N SER A 221 -11.58 -1.01 -2.04
CA SER A 221 -10.66 -0.93 -3.17
C SER A 221 -10.88 -2.04 -4.19
N TYR A 222 -10.76 -1.66 -5.46
CA TYR A 222 -11.09 -2.52 -6.60
C TYR A 222 -10.05 -2.37 -7.70
N VAL A 223 -9.88 -3.39 -8.53
CA VAL A 223 -8.91 -3.38 -9.62
C VAL A 223 -9.51 -3.88 -10.93
N ALA A 224 -8.99 -3.39 -12.04
CA ALA A 224 -9.34 -3.89 -13.37
C ALA A 224 -8.16 -3.77 -14.34
N LEU A 225 -8.13 -4.66 -15.33
CA LEU A 225 -7.27 -4.55 -16.49
C LEU A 225 -8.06 -3.84 -17.60
N VAL A 226 -7.62 -2.63 -17.94
CA VAL A 226 -8.35 -1.71 -18.83
C VAL A 226 -7.54 -1.42 -20.09
N ASP A 227 -8.18 -0.82 -21.10
CA ASP A 227 -7.45 -0.31 -22.26
C ASP A 227 -6.51 0.84 -21.82
N SER A 228 -5.23 0.71 -22.19
CA SER A 228 -4.17 1.68 -21.87
C SER A 228 -4.47 3.10 -22.35
N SER A 229 -5.32 3.27 -23.37
CA SER A 229 -5.69 4.56 -23.95
C SER A 229 -6.71 5.35 -23.11
N ILE A 230 -7.43 4.70 -22.18
CA ILE A 230 -8.39 5.39 -21.30
C ILE A 230 -7.62 6.30 -20.35
N ALA A 231 -7.88 7.61 -20.35
CA ALA A 231 -7.14 8.54 -19.50
C ALA A 231 -7.40 8.28 -18.00
N MET A 232 -6.37 8.39 -17.15
CA MET A 232 -6.49 8.12 -15.71
C MET A 232 -7.52 9.02 -15.02
N GLU A 233 -7.68 10.26 -15.50
CA GLU A 233 -8.69 11.21 -15.02
C GLU A 233 -10.13 10.73 -15.20
N ASN A 234 -10.40 9.71 -16.02
CA ASN A 234 -11.74 9.16 -16.17
C ASN A 234 -12.13 8.23 -15.01
N PHE A 235 -11.15 7.60 -14.35
CA PHE A 235 -11.39 6.69 -13.23
C PHE A 235 -11.68 7.40 -11.90
N VAL A 236 -11.63 8.73 -11.87
CA VAL A 236 -12.01 9.55 -10.71
C VAL A 236 -13.37 10.25 -10.90
N LYS A 237 -14.02 10.06 -12.07
CA LYS A 237 -15.30 10.68 -12.43
C LYS A 237 -16.46 9.76 -12.03
N ILE A 238 -17.21 10.15 -11.01
CA ILE A 238 -18.35 9.37 -10.51
C ILE A 238 -19.40 9.08 -11.59
N GLU A 239 -19.60 9.98 -12.56
CA GLU A 239 -20.56 9.79 -13.65
C GLU A 239 -20.24 8.62 -14.58
N ASN A 240 -19.01 8.11 -14.53
CA ASN A 240 -18.57 6.94 -15.28
C ASN A 240 -18.78 5.63 -14.51
N TYR A 241 -19.45 5.63 -13.35
CA TYR A 241 -19.62 4.43 -12.55
C TYR A 241 -21.08 4.13 -12.25
N ASP A 242 -21.42 2.84 -12.33
CA ASP A 242 -22.62 2.26 -11.75
C ASP A 242 -22.21 1.40 -10.54
N ILE A 243 -22.88 1.64 -9.41
CA ILE A 243 -22.63 0.95 -8.15
C ILE A 243 -23.89 0.17 -7.81
N ASN A 244 -23.78 -1.14 -7.86
CA ASN A 244 -24.90 -2.03 -7.56
C ASN A 244 -24.74 -2.55 -6.12
N ILE A 245 -25.57 -2.02 -5.22
CA ILE A 245 -25.60 -2.39 -3.79
C ILE A 245 -26.30 -3.72 -3.50
N ASP A 246 -26.94 -4.32 -4.52
CA ASP A 246 -27.67 -5.58 -4.41
C ASP A 246 -26.88 -6.77 -5.01
N GLU A 247 -25.70 -6.51 -5.59
CA GLU A 247 -24.82 -7.52 -6.18
C GLU A 247 -23.39 -7.38 -5.63
N ASP A 248 -22.78 -8.52 -5.29
CA ASP A 248 -21.37 -8.57 -4.90
C ASP A 248 -20.47 -8.48 -6.15
N ALA A 249 -19.37 -7.74 -6.03
CA ALA A 249 -18.32 -7.70 -7.02
C ALA A 249 -17.64 -9.08 -7.15
N SER A 250 -17.17 -9.42 -8.36
CA SER A 250 -16.16 -10.47 -8.46
C SER A 250 -14.87 -10.05 -7.77
N THR A 251 -14.12 -11.02 -7.23
CA THR A 251 -12.91 -10.74 -6.46
C THR A 251 -11.65 -10.98 -7.28
N VAL A 252 -10.57 -10.29 -6.89
CA VAL A 252 -9.20 -10.65 -7.24
C VAL A 252 -8.48 -11.12 -5.99
N ILE A 253 -7.63 -12.13 -6.12
CA ILE A 253 -6.68 -12.56 -5.10
C ILE A 253 -5.31 -12.50 -5.76
N PHE A 254 -4.43 -11.62 -5.29
CA PHE A 254 -3.12 -11.51 -5.90
C PHE A 254 -2.29 -12.75 -5.58
N GLY A 255 -1.57 -13.25 -6.57
CA GLY A 255 -0.85 -14.51 -6.51
C GLY A 255 -1.68 -15.77 -6.70
N ASP A 256 -3.03 -15.71 -6.75
CA ASP A 256 -3.88 -16.84 -7.15
C ASP A 256 -3.91 -16.97 -8.68
N SER A 257 -2.81 -17.51 -9.22
CA SER A 257 -2.53 -17.54 -10.65
C SER A 257 -3.39 -18.57 -11.39
N ASN A 258 -3.83 -19.62 -10.70
CA ASN A 258 -4.66 -20.67 -11.28
C ASN A 258 -6.17 -20.46 -11.03
N ALA A 259 -6.54 -19.41 -10.29
CA ALA A 259 -7.92 -19.04 -9.94
C ALA A 259 -8.68 -20.14 -9.16
N ASP A 260 -7.98 -20.87 -8.29
CA ASP A 260 -8.57 -21.89 -7.41
C ASP A 260 -8.97 -21.36 -6.02
N GLY A 261 -8.65 -20.09 -5.74
CA GLY A 261 -8.96 -19.40 -4.49
C GLY A 261 -7.95 -19.64 -3.37
N VAL A 262 -6.84 -20.34 -3.63
CA VAL A 262 -5.84 -20.71 -2.62
C VAL A 262 -4.43 -20.46 -3.12
N ILE A 263 -3.77 -19.43 -2.59
CA ILE A 263 -2.36 -19.15 -2.90
C ILE A 263 -1.47 -20.29 -2.37
N ASN A 264 -0.82 -21.01 -3.28
CA ASN A 264 0.10 -22.10 -2.97
C ASN A 264 1.15 -22.33 -4.08
N ALA A 265 1.93 -23.40 -3.97
CA ALA A 265 2.97 -23.74 -4.94
C ALA A 265 2.45 -23.99 -6.38
N GLN A 266 1.17 -24.33 -6.54
CA GLN A 266 0.56 -24.49 -7.86
C GLN A 266 0.41 -23.16 -8.59
N ASP A 267 0.24 -22.05 -7.86
CA ASP A 267 0.16 -20.72 -8.47
C ASP A 267 1.51 -20.25 -9.00
N ALA A 268 2.57 -20.44 -8.20
CA ALA A 268 3.92 -20.19 -8.66
C ALA A 268 4.24 -21.03 -9.92
N LEU A 269 3.79 -22.29 -9.96
CA LEU A 269 3.93 -23.13 -11.15
C LEU A 269 3.09 -22.60 -12.33
N ALA A 270 1.87 -22.14 -12.10
CA ALA A 270 1.01 -21.56 -13.13
C ALA A 270 1.63 -20.27 -13.71
N ALA A 271 2.19 -19.39 -12.87
CA ALA A 271 2.93 -18.21 -13.30
C ALA A 271 4.13 -18.58 -14.20
N VAL A 272 4.89 -19.63 -13.82
CA VAL A 272 5.98 -20.16 -14.65
C VAL A 272 5.46 -20.74 -15.96
N ASP A 273 4.36 -21.48 -15.95
CA ASP A 273 3.77 -22.07 -17.15
C ASP A 273 3.24 -21.00 -18.12
N PHE A 274 2.62 -19.93 -17.60
CA PHE A 274 2.27 -18.76 -18.40
C PHE A 274 3.51 -18.17 -19.07
N TRP A 275 4.56 -17.86 -18.29
CA TRP A 275 5.79 -17.28 -18.83
C TRP A 275 6.46 -18.18 -19.89
N LEU A 276 6.50 -19.49 -19.65
CA LEU A 276 7.00 -20.50 -20.59
C LEU A 276 6.06 -20.78 -21.76
N ARG A 277 4.86 -20.18 -21.79
CA ARG A 277 3.81 -20.38 -22.79
C ARG A 277 3.42 -21.86 -22.92
N LYS A 278 3.36 -22.54 -21.78
CA LYS A 278 2.87 -23.91 -21.67
C LYS A 278 1.37 -23.88 -21.41
N GLY A 279 0.59 -24.02 -22.48
CA GLY A 279 -0.87 -24.00 -22.41
C GLY A 279 -1.44 -22.76 -23.08
N ASP A 280 -2.66 -22.41 -22.66
CA ASP A 280 -3.36 -21.24 -23.18
C ASP A 280 -2.76 -19.94 -22.60
N ALA A 281 -2.96 -18.84 -23.32
CA ALA A 281 -2.60 -17.53 -22.81
C ALA A 281 -3.43 -17.20 -21.55
N PRO A 282 -2.86 -16.51 -20.55
CA PRO A 282 -3.61 -16.11 -19.37
C PRO A 282 -4.77 -15.18 -19.77
N THR A 283 -5.89 -15.32 -19.07
CA THR A 283 -7.01 -14.39 -19.16
C THR A 283 -6.64 -13.03 -18.53
N ASP A 284 -7.43 -11.99 -18.80
CA ASP A 284 -7.23 -10.66 -18.17
C ASP A 284 -7.24 -10.75 -16.63
N ASP A 285 -8.10 -11.61 -16.07
CA ASP A 285 -8.20 -11.88 -14.63
C ASP A 285 -6.92 -12.52 -14.09
N GLN A 286 -6.37 -13.49 -14.82
CA GLN A 286 -5.09 -14.13 -14.46
C GLN A 286 -3.92 -13.16 -14.63
N ILE A 287 -3.94 -12.25 -15.60
CA ILE A 287 -2.91 -11.20 -15.72
C ILE A 287 -2.91 -10.33 -14.47
N LEU A 288 -4.09 -9.92 -13.98
CA LEU A 288 -4.21 -9.15 -12.74
C LEU A 288 -3.66 -9.91 -11.53
N ALA A 289 -4.06 -11.18 -11.36
CA ALA A 289 -3.64 -11.99 -10.22
C ALA A 289 -2.13 -12.29 -10.23
N VAL A 290 -1.53 -12.53 -11.40
CA VAL A 290 -0.14 -12.99 -11.50
C VAL A 290 0.88 -11.87 -11.35
N ASN A 291 0.63 -10.66 -11.88
CA ASN A 291 1.62 -9.57 -11.80
C ASN A 291 1.64 -8.96 -10.39
N VAL A 292 2.33 -9.64 -9.48
CA VAL A 292 2.38 -9.32 -8.06
C VAL A 292 3.45 -8.27 -7.73
N ASN A 293 4.45 -8.12 -8.58
CA ASN A 293 5.53 -7.16 -8.38
C ASN A 293 5.28 -5.81 -9.09
N SER A 294 4.15 -5.66 -9.80
CA SER A 294 3.74 -4.45 -10.49
C SER A 294 4.74 -3.93 -11.55
N ASP A 295 5.54 -4.81 -12.17
CA ASP A 295 6.65 -4.45 -13.08
C ASP A 295 6.28 -4.39 -14.58
N SER A 296 4.98 -4.48 -14.90
CA SER A 296 4.43 -4.52 -16.27
C SER A 296 4.67 -5.80 -17.07
N ARG A 297 5.29 -6.83 -16.47
CA ARG A 297 5.58 -8.12 -17.11
C ARG A 297 5.04 -9.27 -16.27
N ILE A 298 4.93 -10.45 -16.87
CA ILE A 298 4.69 -11.70 -16.14
C ILE A 298 5.88 -12.59 -16.45
N ASN A 299 6.67 -12.88 -15.42
CA ASN A 299 7.90 -13.64 -15.56
C ASN A 299 8.25 -14.39 -14.26
N THR A 300 9.49 -14.86 -14.14
CA THR A 300 9.94 -15.63 -12.99
C THR A 300 10.04 -14.84 -11.69
N PHE A 301 10.08 -13.50 -11.74
CA PHE A 301 10.00 -12.66 -10.53
C PHE A 301 8.62 -12.75 -9.88
N ASP A 302 7.54 -12.81 -10.66
CA ASP A 302 6.20 -13.00 -10.12
C ASP A 302 6.04 -14.37 -9.46
N ALA A 303 6.53 -15.42 -10.12
CA ALA A 303 6.52 -16.77 -9.55
C ALA A 303 7.30 -16.85 -8.23
N LEU A 304 8.43 -16.14 -8.14
CA LEU A 304 9.21 -16.04 -6.90
C LEU A 304 8.44 -15.26 -5.82
N GLY A 305 7.85 -14.11 -6.17
CA GLY A 305 7.07 -13.30 -5.24
C GLY A 305 5.88 -14.07 -4.64
N ILE A 306 5.20 -14.91 -5.43
CA ILE A 306 4.14 -15.81 -4.95
C ILE A 306 4.68 -16.81 -3.92
N VAL A 307 5.86 -17.38 -4.16
CA VAL A 307 6.49 -18.31 -3.21
C VAL A 307 6.90 -17.59 -1.94
N GLU A 308 7.50 -16.41 -2.05
CA GLU A 308 7.91 -15.59 -0.91
C GLU A 308 6.69 -15.28 -0.04
N HIS A 309 5.63 -14.71 -0.62
CA HIS A 309 4.38 -14.46 0.08
C HIS A 309 3.83 -15.70 0.79
N PHE A 310 3.78 -16.85 0.11
CA PHE A 310 3.29 -18.09 0.70
C PHE A 310 4.17 -18.60 1.87
N VAL A 311 5.48 -18.43 1.80
CA VAL A 311 6.44 -18.99 2.76
C VAL A 311 6.65 -18.08 3.97
N ASN A 312 6.80 -16.78 3.74
CA ASN A 312 7.22 -15.81 4.77
C ASN A 312 6.26 -14.62 4.91
N GLY A 313 5.19 -14.55 4.12
CA GLY A 313 4.22 -13.46 4.17
C GLY A 313 4.71 -12.15 3.55
N SER A 314 5.75 -12.18 2.69
CA SER A 314 6.20 -10.99 1.95
C SER A 314 5.03 -10.31 1.24
N GLU A 315 4.94 -8.99 1.39
CA GLU A 315 3.89 -8.21 0.74
C GLU A 315 4.14 -8.14 -0.77
N TYR A 316 3.06 -8.21 -1.55
CA TYR A 316 3.15 -8.01 -2.99
C TYR A 316 3.34 -6.54 -3.33
N GLY A 317 4.29 -6.25 -4.22
CA GLY A 317 4.57 -4.90 -4.68
C GLY A 317 3.38 -4.17 -5.30
N VAL A 318 2.46 -4.91 -5.94
CA VAL A 318 1.21 -4.37 -6.46
C VAL A 318 0.28 -3.83 -5.35
N ILE A 319 0.27 -4.47 -4.17
CA ILE A 319 -0.48 -4.01 -3.00
C ILE A 319 0.19 -2.77 -2.40
N THR A 320 1.51 -2.80 -2.21
CA THR A 320 2.27 -1.62 -1.76
C THR A 320 2.03 -0.43 -2.68
N LYS A 321 2.08 -0.62 -3.99
CA LYS A 321 1.81 0.44 -4.97
C LYS A 321 0.38 0.94 -4.91
N ALA A 322 -0.60 0.04 -4.78
CA ALA A 322 -2.00 0.44 -4.59
C ALA A 322 -2.18 1.25 -3.30
N ALA A 323 -1.51 0.89 -2.22
CA ALA A 323 -1.57 1.64 -0.96
C ALA A 323 -0.97 3.06 -1.06
N THR A 324 -0.11 3.31 -2.05
CA THR A 324 0.41 4.66 -2.36
C THR A 324 -0.53 5.53 -3.20
N LEU A 325 -1.84 5.27 -3.17
CA LEU A 325 -2.92 6.04 -3.82
C LEU A 325 -2.97 7.51 -3.36
N ASN A 326 -1.95 8.28 -3.71
CA ASN A 326 -1.94 9.73 -3.70
C ASN A 326 -2.39 10.19 -5.09
N SER A 327 -3.35 11.11 -5.13
CA SER A 327 -3.91 11.71 -6.35
C SER A 327 -2.93 12.66 -7.07
N ASP A 328 -1.63 12.46 -6.91
CA ASP A 328 -0.59 13.30 -7.50
C ASP A 328 -0.14 12.72 -8.84
N ASN A 329 -1.08 12.77 -9.79
CA ASN A 329 -0.79 13.07 -11.18
C ASN A 329 -1.62 14.31 -11.56
N GLN A 330 -1.19 15.48 -11.06
CA GLN A 330 -1.40 16.77 -11.73
C GLN A 330 -0.07 17.27 -12.27
#